data_AF-A0A962KPX6-F1
#
_entry.id   AF-A0A962KPX6-F1
#
_cell.length_a   1.000
_cell.length_b   1.000
_cell.length_c   1.000
_cell.angle_alpha   90.00
_cell.angle_beta   90.00
_cell.angle_gamma   90.00
#
_symmetry.space_group_name_H-M   'P 1'
#
loop_
_entity.id
_entity.type
_entity.pdbx_description
1 polymer ?
#
loop_
_entity_poly.entity_id
_entity_poly.type
_entity_poly.pdbx_seq_one_letter_code
_entity_poly.pdbx_strand_id
1 'polypeptide(L)'
;MGKNSYHSNADSARLGHRLTTRYDIDNFIIGLLIMFLCVYALELMILIPCGSFHDIVSCDLPPSSEAFWRDYFNLDPLFLEMPPWLVTVMSIQDYLFNPWWVLSLFMFWTGRQEANWYRTSTVLVCGIIIGTTAVTFGVQSFYPHYTTRVMAQLVLINGPWIVAPLLYAWRLRHTSPGATPIYRKSGTRTRAIVMMLIPTLIYFSMSAVRRML
;
A
#
# COMPACT_ATOMS: atom_id res chain seq x y z
N MET A 1 -10.34 -28.37 46.10
CA MET A 1 -9.97 -28.55 44.68
C MET A 1 -10.93 -27.72 43.84
N GLY A 2 -10.48 -26.69 43.11
CA GLY A 2 -11.42 -25.85 42.32
C GLY A 2 -10.89 -24.53 41.76
N LYS A 3 -9.72 -24.03 42.18
CA LYS A 3 -9.20 -22.72 41.74
C LYS A 3 -8.43 -22.71 40.40
N ASN A 4 -8.09 -23.87 39.81
CA ASN A 4 -7.26 -23.93 38.59
C ASN A 4 -8.03 -23.81 37.26
N SER A 5 -9.36 -23.96 37.26
CA SER A 5 -10.12 -23.99 35.99
C SER A 5 -10.48 -22.61 35.44
N TYR A 6 -10.53 -21.57 36.28
CA TYR A 6 -10.91 -20.21 35.85
C TYR A 6 -9.78 -19.47 35.11
N HIS A 7 -8.52 -19.67 35.49
CA HIS A 7 -7.39 -19.03 34.80
C HIS A 7 -7.18 -19.59 33.38
N SER A 8 -7.36 -20.89 33.19
CA SER A 8 -7.21 -21.56 31.89
C SER A 8 -8.17 -21.03 30.80
N ASN A 9 -9.42 -20.73 31.18
CA ASN A 9 -10.43 -20.22 30.24
C ASN A 9 -10.18 -18.77 29.82
N ALA A 10 -9.73 -17.92 30.75
CA ALA A 10 -9.42 -16.51 30.46
C ALA A 10 -8.21 -16.36 29.53
N ASP A 11 -7.18 -17.19 29.73
CA ASP A 11 -5.98 -17.18 28.89
C ASP A 11 -6.27 -17.71 27.48
N SER A 12 -7.08 -18.76 27.38
CA SER A 12 -7.56 -19.30 26.10
C SER A 12 -8.37 -18.27 25.30
N ALA A 13 -9.27 -17.53 25.97
CA ALA A 13 -10.06 -16.48 25.33
C ALA A 13 -9.19 -15.30 24.85
N ARG A 14 -8.22 -14.85 25.65
CA ARG A 14 -7.27 -13.79 25.24
C ARG A 14 -6.42 -14.22 24.06
N LEU A 15 -5.95 -15.47 24.05
CA LEU A 15 -5.19 -16.02 22.95
C LEU A 15 -6.04 -16.06 21.67
N GLY A 16 -7.26 -16.58 21.75
CA GLY A 16 -8.21 -16.61 20.61
C GLY A 16 -8.50 -15.22 20.03
N HIS A 17 -8.69 -14.21 20.89
CA HIS A 17 -8.87 -12.82 20.45
C HIS A 17 -7.63 -12.30 19.72
N ARG A 18 -6.43 -12.43 20.30
CA ARG A 18 -5.17 -11.98 19.67
C ARG A 18 -4.92 -12.63 18.31
N LEU A 19 -5.24 -13.92 18.18
CA LEU A 19 -5.12 -14.65 16.92
C LEU A 19 -6.07 -14.13 15.86
N THR A 20 -7.32 -13.85 16.25
CA THR A 20 -8.35 -13.31 15.34
C THR A 20 -7.94 -11.92 14.85
N THR A 21 -7.52 -11.03 15.75
CA THR A 21 -7.06 -9.68 15.38
C THR A 21 -5.86 -9.71 14.43
N ARG A 22 -4.90 -10.62 14.66
CA ARG A 22 -3.74 -10.76 13.78
C ARG A 22 -4.11 -11.25 12.39
N TYR A 23 -5.02 -12.23 12.31
CA TYR A 23 -5.54 -12.73 11.05
C TYR A 23 -6.26 -11.64 10.26
N ASP A 24 -7.05 -10.80 10.93
CA ASP A 24 -7.72 -9.66 10.29
C ASP A 24 -6.72 -8.64 9.73
N ILE A 25 -5.68 -8.29 10.50
CA ILE A 25 -4.62 -7.38 10.06
C ILE A 25 -3.90 -7.95 8.83
N ASP A 26 -3.56 -9.24 8.84
CA ASP A 26 -2.89 -9.88 7.70
C ASP A 26 -3.75 -9.86 6.44
N ASN A 27 -5.06 -10.13 6.55
CA ASN A 27 -5.98 -10.03 5.41
C ASN A 27 -6.16 -8.59 4.91
N PHE A 28 -6.20 -7.63 5.82
CA PHE A 28 -6.26 -6.22 5.46
C PHE A 28 -4.99 -5.77 4.72
N ILE A 29 -3.81 -6.21 5.18
CA ILE A 29 -2.53 -6.00 4.49
C ILE A 29 -2.53 -6.65 3.10
N ILE A 30 -3.05 -7.88 2.98
CA ILE A 30 -3.23 -8.52 1.66
C ILE A 30 -4.11 -7.66 0.76
N GLY A 31 -5.20 -7.09 1.28
CA GLY A 31 -6.05 -6.15 0.55
C GLY A 31 -5.32 -4.90 0.08
N LEU A 32 -4.46 -4.33 0.92
CA LEU A 32 -3.60 -3.19 0.56
C LEU A 32 -2.57 -3.54 -0.52
N LEU A 33 -1.97 -4.73 -0.43
CA LEU A 33 -1.03 -5.22 -1.46
C LEU A 33 -1.74 -5.41 -2.80
N ILE A 34 -2.95 -5.97 -2.80
CA ILE A 34 -3.78 -6.08 -4.02
C ILE A 34 -4.06 -4.69 -4.59
N MET A 35 -4.45 -3.72 -3.75
CA MET A 35 -4.66 -2.34 -4.17
C MET A 35 -3.40 -1.75 -4.82
N PHE A 36 -2.22 -1.92 -4.22
CA PHE A 36 -0.95 -1.46 -4.81
C PHE A 36 -0.64 -2.13 -6.14
N LEU A 37 -0.91 -3.43 -6.30
CA LEU A 37 -0.73 -4.10 -7.59
C LEU A 37 -1.70 -3.59 -8.65
N CYS A 38 -2.94 -3.25 -8.28
CA CYS A 38 -3.87 -2.60 -9.18
C CYS A 38 -3.35 -1.23 -9.63
N VAL A 39 -2.81 -0.42 -8.72
CA VAL A 39 -2.22 0.88 -9.09
C VAL A 39 -0.98 0.69 -9.95
N TYR A 40 -0.11 -0.27 -9.63
CA TYR A 40 1.05 -0.57 -10.46
C TYR A 40 0.63 -0.97 -11.89
N ALA A 41 -0.42 -1.78 -12.05
CA ALA A 41 -0.94 -2.10 -13.37
C ALA A 41 -1.41 -0.86 -14.14
N LEU A 42 -1.97 0.14 -13.45
CA LEU A 42 -2.35 1.42 -14.05
C LEU A 42 -1.11 2.27 -14.40
N GLU A 43 -0.06 2.24 -13.58
CA GLU A 43 1.22 2.93 -13.85
C GLU A 43 1.91 2.32 -15.08
N LEU A 44 1.87 1.00 -15.24
CA LEU A 44 2.36 0.31 -16.44
C LEU A 44 1.65 0.73 -17.73
N MET A 45 0.41 1.23 -17.65
CA MET A 45 -0.29 1.80 -18.82
C MET A 45 0.34 3.11 -19.33
N ILE A 46 1.18 3.76 -18.52
CA ILE A 46 2.01 4.91 -18.89
C ILE A 46 3.44 4.44 -19.18
N LEU A 47 4.04 3.68 -18.26
CA LEU A 47 5.46 3.34 -18.36
C LEU A 47 5.78 2.46 -19.56
N ILE A 48 4.93 1.48 -19.91
CA ILE A 48 5.21 0.57 -21.03
C ILE A 48 5.19 1.31 -22.38
N PRO A 49 4.16 2.12 -22.71
CA PRO A 49 4.16 2.89 -23.96
C PRO A 49 5.29 3.91 -24.06
N CYS A 50 5.60 4.60 -22.96
CA CYS A 50 6.59 5.68 -22.98
C CYS A 50 8.02 5.20 -22.73
N GLY A 51 8.20 3.95 -22.26
CA GLY A 51 9.49 3.35 -21.91
C GLY A 51 10.13 3.91 -20.63
N SER A 52 9.88 5.18 -20.32
CA SER A 52 10.47 5.88 -19.18
C SER A 52 9.57 7.04 -18.72
N PHE A 53 9.63 7.35 -17.42
CA PHE A 53 9.02 8.56 -16.87
C PHE A 53 9.68 9.85 -17.40
N HIS A 54 10.91 9.78 -17.92
CA HIS A 54 11.56 10.93 -18.57
C HIS A 54 10.83 11.39 -19.84
N ASP A 55 10.21 10.44 -20.55
CA ASP A 55 9.70 10.67 -21.89
C ASP A 55 8.17 10.89 -21.91
N ILE A 56 7.53 10.95 -20.74
CA ILE A 56 6.06 11.07 -20.61
C ILE A 56 5.50 12.26 -21.39
N VAL A 57 6.17 13.41 -21.36
CA VAL A 57 5.68 14.63 -22.05
C VAL A 57 5.77 14.51 -23.57
N SER A 58 6.79 13.81 -24.07
CA SER A 58 7.02 13.62 -25.50
C SER A 58 6.40 12.33 -26.05
N CYS A 59 5.74 11.56 -25.20
CA CYS A 59 5.16 10.26 -25.52
C CYS A 59 3.68 10.41 -25.92
N ASP A 60 3.31 9.80 -27.04
CA ASP A 60 1.91 9.67 -27.44
C ASP A 60 1.25 8.53 -26.63
N LEU A 61 0.64 8.89 -25.49
CA LEU A 61 -0.08 7.94 -24.67
C LEU A 61 -1.29 7.34 -25.41
N PRO A 62 -1.58 6.03 -25.24
CA PRO A 62 -2.82 5.45 -25.73
C PRO A 62 -4.04 6.21 -25.19
N PRO A 63 -5.11 6.43 -25.99
CA PRO A 63 -6.28 7.21 -25.55
C PRO A 63 -6.94 6.70 -24.26
N SER A 64 -6.88 5.39 -24.01
CA SER A 64 -7.38 4.78 -22.77
C SER A 64 -6.53 5.16 -21.55
N SER A 65 -5.21 5.17 -21.68
CA SER A 65 -4.28 5.59 -20.64
C SER A 65 -4.45 7.07 -20.32
N GLU A 66 -4.48 7.91 -21.37
CA GLU A 66 -4.70 9.35 -21.22
C GLU A 66 -6.04 9.65 -20.52
N ALA A 67 -7.14 9.03 -20.97
CA ALA A 67 -8.45 9.24 -20.37
C ALA A 67 -8.53 8.80 -18.90
N PHE A 68 -7.77 7.77 -18.52
CA PHE A 68 -7.72 7.30 -17.14
C PHE A 68 -6.92 8.25 -16.24
N TRP A 69 -5.75 8.71 -16.72
CA TRP A 69 -4.80 9.49 -15.93
C TRP A 69 -5.02 11.01 -16.00
N ARG A 70 -5.81 11.51 -16.95
CA ARG A 70 -6.07 12.96 -17.15
C ARG A 70 -6.45 13.69 -15.86
N ASP A 71 -7.34 13.13 -15.05
CA ASP A 71 -7.77 13.78 -13.81
C ASP A 71 -6.62 13.86 -12.79
N TYR A 72 -5.72 12.87 -12.79
CA TYR A 72 -4.52 12.89 -11.96
C TYR A 72 -3.51 13.92 -12.48
N PHE A 73 -3.23 13.97 -13.78
CA PHE A 73 -2.34 14.97 -14.38
C PHE A 73 -2.81 16.41 -14.14
N ASN A 74 -4.13 16.65 -14.18
CA ASN A 74 -4.70 17.94 -13.82
C ASN A 74 -4.56 18.27 -12.33
N LEU A 75 -4.48 17.26 -11.45
CA LEU A 75 -4.26 17.46 -10.01
C LEU A 75 -2.79 17.75 -9.70
N ASP A 76 -1.92 16.99 -10.35
CA ASP A 76 -0.50 16.95 -10.11
C ASP A 76 0.27 17.18 -11.42
N PRO A 77 0.36 18.45 -11.89
CA PRO A 77 1.06 18.75 -13.14
C PRO A 77 2.54 18.39 -13.10
N LEU A 78 3.15 18.34 -11.90
CA LEU A 78 4.53 17.85 -11.72
C LEU A 78 4.70 16.40 -12.18
N PHE A 79 3.62 15.63 -12.29
CA PHE A 79 3.68 14.26 -12.79
C PHE A 79 3.86 14.20 -14.32
N LEU A 80 3.43 15.23 -15.06
CA LEU A 80 3.78 15.36 -16.48
C LEU A 80 5.16 16.00 -16.61
N GLU A 81 5.42 17.07 -15.87
CA GLU A 81 6.67 17.83 -15.95
C GLU A 81 7.66 17.42 -14.85
N MET A 82 7.93 16.12 -14.74
CA MET A 82 8.73 15.60 -13.63
C MET A 82 10.16 16.13 -13.66
N PRO A 83 10.63 16.81 -12.59
CA PRO A 83 12.05 17.11 -12.46
C PRO A 83 12.88 15.81 -12.30
N PRO A 84 14.19 15.82 -12.64
CA PRO A 84 15.01 14.59 -12.65
C PRO A 84 14.98 13.76 -11.35
N TRP A 85 14.89 14.43 -10.19
CA TRP A 85 14.80 13.74 -8.91
C TRP A 85 13.47 12.97 -8.76
N LEU A 86 12.35 13.52 -9.25
CA LEU A 86 11.04 12.88 -9.17
C LEU A 86 10.96 11.73 -10.16
N VAL A 87 11.53 11.89 -11.36
CA VAL A 87 11.69 10.78 -12.30
C VAL A 87 12.49 9.63 -11.67
N THR A 88 13.55 9.94 -10.94
CA THR A 88 14.34 8.93 -10.23
C THR A 88 13.48 8.22 -9.17
N VAL A 89 12.71 8.96 -8.37
CA VAL A 89 11.80 8.37 -7.37
C VAL A 89 10.76 7.47 -8.01
N MET A 90 10.09 7.92 -9.07
CA MET A 90 9.09 7.15 -9.80
C MET A 90 9.67 5.92 -10.49
N SER A 91 10.87 6.04 -11.05
CA SER A 91 11.59 4.88 -11.62
C SER A 91 11.95 3.86 -10.56
N ILE A 92 12.44 4.28 -9.38
CA ILE A 92 12.70 3.37 -8.27
C ILE A 92 11.39 2.72 -7.81
N GLN A 93 10.29 3.48 -7.76
CA GLN A 93 8.98 2.91 -7.42
C GLN A 93 8.61 1.77 -8.37
N ASP A 94 8.67 1.97 -9.67
CA ASP A 94 8.26 0.97 -10.64
C ASP A 94 9.23 -0.21 -10.75
N TYR A 95 10.53 0.02 -10.67
CA TYR A 95 11.53 -1.04 -10.82
C TYR A 95 11.85 -1.79 -9.52
N LEU A 96 11.59 -1.20 -8.36
CA LEU A 96 11.94 -1.79 -7.06
C LEU A 96 10.73 -1.98 -6.15
N PHE A 97 9.97 -0.92 -5.86
CA PHE A 97 8.92 -0.97 -4.83
C PHE A 97 7.70 -1.77 -5.30
N ASN A 98 7.27 -1.57 -6.54
CA ASN A 98 6.14 -2.28 -7.11
C ASN A 98 6.40 -3.80 -7.23
N PRO A 99 7.57 -4.25 -7.72
CA PRO A 99 7.98 -5.66 -7.60
C PRO A 99 8.08 -6.16 -6.15
N TRP A 100 8.51 -5.31 -5.22
CA TRP A 100 8.54 -5.66 -3.79
C TRP A 100 7.14 -5.93 -3.22
N TRP A 101 6.11 -5.24 -3.72
CA TRP A 101 4.71 -5.51 -3.37
C TRP A 101 4.20 -6.85 -3.90
N VAL A 102 4.62 -7.25 -5.11
CA VAL A 102 4.35 -8.60 -5.64
C VAL A 102 4.97 -9.67 -4.74
N LEU A 103 6.26 -9.51 -4.40
CA LEU A 103 6.95 -10.41 -3.48
C LEU A 103 6.25 -10.45 -2.12
N SER A 104 5.84 -9.30 -1.60
CA SER A 104 5.16 -9.17 -0.32
C SER A 104 3.82 -9.90 -0.30
N LEU A 105 3.03 -9.78 -1.37
CA LEU A 105 1.79 -10.53 -1.52
C LEU A 105 2.05 -12.04 -1.51
N PHE A 106 3.06 -12.50 -2.26
CA PHE A 106 3.46 -13.90 -2.26
C PHE A 106 3.90 -14.38 -0.87
N MET A 107 4.67 -13.59 -0.13
CA MET A 107 5.15 -13.93 1.22
C MET A 107 3.99 -14.06 2.20
N PHE A 108 2.98 -13.18 2.12
CA PHE A 108 1.77 -13.27 2.93
C PHE A 108 0.89 -14.46 2.54
N TRP A 109 0.71 -14.67 1.25
CA TRP A 109 -0.10 -15.77 0.72
C TRP A 109 0.47 -17.14 1.10
N THR A 110 1.79 -17.28 1.10
CA THR A 110 2.48 -18.54 1.43
C THR A 110 2.81 -18.70 2.91
N GLY A 111 2.45 -17.74 3.77
CA GLY A 111 2.76 -17.78 5.21
C GLY A 111 4.25 -17.62 5.53
N ARG A 112 5.02 -17.03 4.62
CA ARG A 112 6.49 -16.86 4.72
C ARG A 112 6.91 -15.45 5.17
N GLN A 113 5.96 -14.56 5.44
CA GLN A 113 6.21 -13.17 5.85
C GLN A 113 7.02 -13.01 7.15
N GLU A 114 7.17 -14.07 7.93
CA GLU A 114 7.92 -14.04 9.19
C GLU A 114 9.43 -14.33 9.02
N ALA A 115 9.90 -14.58 7.80
CA ALA A 115 11.32 -14.77 7.51
C ALA A 115 12.13 -13.52 7.86
N ASN A 116 13.22 -13.69 8.63
CA ASN A 116 14.01 -12.57 9.17
C ASN A 116 14.54 -11.62 8.09
N TRP A 117 15.08 -12.15 6.99
CA TRP A 117 15.57 -11.33 5.87
C TRP A 117 14.45 -10.46 5.29
N TYR A 118 13.27 -11.06 5.08
CA TYR A 118 12.13 -10.39 4.49
C TYR A 118 11.58 -9.30 5.41
N ARG A 119 11.48 -9.58 6.72
CA ARG A 119 11.05 -8.58 7.72
C ARG A 119 11.96 -7.36 7.71
N THR A 120 13.27 -7.57 7.81
CA THR A 120 14.26 -6.48 7.84
C THR A 120 14.23 -5.69 6.54
N SER A 121 14.28 -6.36 5.39
CA SER A 121 14.24 -5.69 4.08
C SER A 121 12.93 -4.95 3.86
N THR A 122 11.78 -5.52 4.22
CA THR A 122 10.47 -4.86 4.04
C THR A 122 10.35 -3.62 4.92
N VAL A 123 10.83 -3.67 6.16
CA VAL A 123 10.84 -2.51 7.05
C VAL A 123 11.70 -1.38 6.48
N LEU A 124 12.85 -1.71 5.86
CA LEU A 124 13.70 -0.73 5.18
C LEU A 124 12.99 -0.14 3.95
N VAL A 125 12.43 -0.98 3.09
CA VAL A 125 11.67 -0.55 1.91
C VAL A 125 10.50 0.37 2.31
N CYS A 126 9.72 0.00 3.33
CA CYS A 126 8.66 0.84 3.86
C CYS A 126 9.18 2.20 4.32
N GLY A 127 10.33 2.23 5.00
CA GLY A 127 10.95 3.48 5.45
C GLY A 127 11.34 4.40 4.29
N ILE A 128 11.91 3.83 3.22
CA ILE A 128 12.27 4.59 2.02
C ILE A 128 11.01 5.19 1.37
N ILE A 129 9.97 4.38 1.18
CA ILE A 129 8.71 4.82 0.54
C ILE A 129 8.03 5.93 1.35
N ILE A 130 7.96 5.80 2.67
CA ILE A 130 7.43 6.86 3.55
C ILE A 130 8.25 8.14 3.38
N GLY A 131 9.58 8.02 3.38
CA GLY A 131 10.50 9.14 3.22
C GLY A 131 10.33 9.86 1.87
N THR A 132 10.34 9.12 0.76
CA THR A 132 10.19 9.70 -0.59
C THR A 132 8.82 10.32 -0.78
N THR A 133 7.75 9.69 -0.27
CA THR A 133 6.39 10.25 -0.33
C THR A 133 6.28 11.54 0.49
N ALA A 134 6.83 11.56 1.71
CA ALA A 134 6.83 12.74 2.56
C ALA A 134 7.64 13.90 1.93
N VAL A 135 8.80 13.61 1.34
CA VAL A 135 9.60 14.60 0.60
C VAL A 135 8.81 15.13 -0.59
N THR A 136 8.11 14.28 -1.33
CA THR A 136 7.29 14.69 -2.48
C THR A 136 6.18 15.65 -2.05
N PHE A 137 5.43 15.33 -0.99
CA PHE A 137 4.43 16.24 -0.43
C PHE A 137 5.04 17.55 0.08
N GLY A 138 6.20 17.47 0.73
CA GLY A 138 6.93 18.64 1.19
C GLY A 138 7.26 19.56 0.03
N VAL A 139 7.88 19.04 -1.02
CA VAL A 139 8.24 19.78 -2.24
C VAL A 139 7.00 20.38 -2.91
N GLN A 140 5.94 19.59 -3.12
CA GLN A 140 4.67 20.06 -3.69
C GLN A 140 4.08 21.22 -2.89
N SER A 141 4.13 21.19 -1.56
CA SER A 141 3.59 22.25 -0.71
C SER A 141 4.26 23.62 -0.87
N PHE A 142 5.46 23.67 -1.46
CA PHE A 142 6.19 24.92 -1.73
C PHE A 142 5.88 25.52 -3.11
N TYR A 143 5.19 24.79 -4.00
CA TYR A 143 4.84 25.31 -5.31
C TYR A 143 3.49 26.05 -5.29
N PRO A 144 3.39 27.22 -5.96
CA PRO A 144 2.20 28.07 -5.89
C PRO A 144 0.89 27.43 -6.38
N HIS A 145 0.96 26.45 -7.28
CA HIS A 145 -0.22 25.80 -7.85
C HIS A 145 -0.88 24.78 -6.91
N TYR A 146 -0.17 24.27 -5.90
CA TYR A 146 -0.76 23.35 -4.91
C TYR A 146 -1.41 24.10 -3.76
N THR A 147 -2.63 24.55 -3.99
CA THR A 147 -3.47 25.10 -2.92
C THR A 147 -3.73 24.06 -1.82
N THR A 148 -4.16 24.50 -0.63
CA THR A 148 -4.53 23.60 0.47
C THR A 148 -5.56 22.54 0.06
N ARG A 149 -6.52 22.89 -0.81
CA ARG A 149 -7.52 21.95 -1.33
C ARG A 149 -6.87 20.87 -2.21
N VAL A 150 -5.97 21.27 -3.11
CA VAL A 150 -5.24 20.34 -3.99
C VAL A 150 -4.33 19.44 -3.16
N MET A 151 -3.60 20.00 -2.20
CA MET A 151 -2.75 19.22 -1.28
C MET A 151 -3.57 18.20 -0.48
N ALA A 152 -4.75 18.58 0.02
CA ALA A 152 -5.63 17.65 0.72
C ALA A 152 -6.06 16.49 -0.19
N GLN A 153 -6.36 16.76 -1.47
CA GLN A 153 -6.69 15.72 -2.46
C GLN A 153 -5.48 14.83 -2.77
N LEU A 154 -4.27 15.39 -2.89
CA LEU A 154 -3.04 14.61 -3.09
C LEU A 154 -2.73 13.72 -1.90
N VAL A 155 -2.87 14.23 -0.67
CA VAL A 155 -2.73 13.42 0.55
C VAL A 155 -3.80 12.34 0.60
N LEU A 156 -5.01 12.61 0.11
CA LEU A 156 -6.08 11.63 0.08
C LEU A 156 -5.76 10.46 -0.87
N ILE A 157 -5.24 10.79 -2.07
CA ILE A 157 -4.90 9.82 -3.11
C ILE A 157 -3.61 9.09 -2.76
N ASN A 158 -2.54 9.80 -2.41
CA ASN A 158 -1.21 9.24 -2.21
C ASN A 158 -0.91 8.88 -0.74
N GLY A 159 -1.74 9.30 0.21
CA GLY A 159 -1.62 8.94 1.64
C GLY A 159 -1.56 7.44 1.94
N PRO A 160 -2.22 6.55 1.18
CA PRO A 160 -2.04 5.11 1.31
C PRO A 160 -0.57 4.65 1.20
N TRP A 161 0.27 5.32 0.41
CA TRP A 161 1.72 5.04 0.30
C TRP A 161 2.51 5.42 1.57
N ILE A 162 1.91 6.12 2.53
CA ILE A 162 2.48 6.33 3.86
C ILE A 162 1.82 5.38 4.87
N VAL A 163 0.49 5.37 4.91
CA VAL A 163 -0.28 4.66 5.94
C VAL A 163 -0.09 3.14 5.83
N ALA A 164 -0.13 2.59 4.63
CA ALA A 164 0.01 1.15 4.44
C ALA A 164 1.43 0.66 4.75
N PRO A 165 2.52 1.29 4.25
CA PRO A 165 3.87 0.91 4.67
C PRO A 165 4.12 1.05 6.19
N LEU A 166 3.53 2.05 6.84
CA LEU A 166 3.58 2.18 8.31
C LEU A 166 2.91 1.00 9.01
N LEU A 167 1.67 0.68 8.63
CA LEU A 167 0.95 -0.48 9.16
C LEU A 167 1.74 -1.76 8.90
N TYR A 168 2.34 -1.86 7.72
CA TYR A 168 3.06 -3.04 7.30
C TYR A 168 4.33 -3.26 8.13
N ALA A 169 5.16 -2.22 8.26
CA ALA A 169 6.36 -2.23 9.07
C ALA A 169 6.03 -2.48 10.54
N TRP A 170 4.95 -1.88 11.06
CA TRP A 170 4.47 -2.13 12.42
C TRP A 170 4.12 -3.62 12.63
N ARG A 171 3.33 -4.21 11.72
CA ARG A 171 2.91 -5.63 11.80
C ARG A 171 4.11 -6.58 11.75
N LEU A 172 5.11 -6.30 10.92
CA LEU A 172 6.31 -7.13 10.82
C LEU A 172 7.25 -6.96 12.02
N ARG A 173 7.28 -5.79 12.69
CA ARG A 173 8.09 -5.60 13.91
C ARG A 173 7.49 -6.29 15.14
N HIS A 174 6.16 -6.34 15.25
CA HIS A 174 5.47 -6.88 16.44
C HIS A 174 5.29 -8.41 16.43
N THR A 175 6.11 -9.14 15.68
CA THR A 175 6.08 -10.61 15.66
C THR A 175 7.26 -11.23 16.37
N SER A 176 6.95 -12.18 17.27
CA SER A 176 7.93 -13.07 17.89
C SER A 176 8.54 -14.03 16.86
N PRO A 177 9.88 -14.10 16.75
CA PRO A 177 10.56 -15.11 15.94
C PRO A 177 10.07 -16.52 16.31
N GLY A 178 9.74 -17.34 15.31
CA GLY A 178 9.28 -18.72 15.53
C GLY A 178 7.78 -18.90 15.81
N ALA A 179 6.98 -17.84 15.78
CA ALA A 179 5.52 -18.00 15.74
C ALA A 179 5.13 -18.73 14.45
N THR A 180 4.61 -19.95 14.57
CA THR A 180 4.09 -20.71 13.44
C THR A 180 3.00 -19.88 12.74
N PRO A 181 2.97 -19.86 11.40
CA PRO A 181 1.88 -19.20 10.67
C PRO A 181 0.58 -19.94 10.99
N ILE A 182 -0.29 -19.29 11.77
CA ILE A 182 -1.63 -19.81 12.09
C ILE A 182 -2.52 -19.48 10.89
N TYR A 183 -2.26 -20.14 9.77
CA TYR A 183 -3.03 -19.95 8.54
C TYR A 183 -4.27 -20.86 8.48
N ARG A 184 -4.61 -21.58 9.55
CA ARG A 184 -5.66 -22.61 9.47
C ARG A 184 -6.52 -22.64 10.73
N LYS A 185 -7.78 -22.20 10.57
CA LYS A 185 -8.92 -22.21 11.51
C LYS A 185 -9.03 -21.01 12.46
N SER A 186 -9.73 -19.94 12.05
CA SER A 186 -10.71 -19.28 12.94
C SER A 186 -11.58 -18.20 12.28
N GLY A 187 -11.24 -17.70 11.09
CA GLY A 187 -12.09 -16.73 10.38
C GLY A 187 -13.12 -17.38 9.46
N THR A 188 -14.37 -16.92 9.45
CA THR A 188 -15.31 -17.20 8.37
C THR A 188 -14.72 -16.65 7.06
N ARG A 189 -14.67 -17.46 6.00
CA ARG A 189 -14.11 -17.09 4.68
C ARG A 189 -14.62 -15.73 4.18
N THR A 190 -15.88 -15.42 4.47
CA THR A 190 -16.53 -14.13 4.19
C THR A 190 -15.82 -12.94 4.84
N ARG A 191 -15.46 -13.04 6.12
CA ARG A 191 -14.77 -11.96 6.85
C ARG A 191 -13.41 -11.66 6.24
N ALA A 192 -12.65 -12.70 5.87
CA ALA A 192 -11.36 -12.53 5.21
C ALA A 192 -11.49 -11.81 3.86
N ILE A 193 -12.44 -12.22 3.03
CA ILE A 193 -12.72 -11.56 1.74
C ILE A 193 -13.07 -10.10 1.95
N VAL A 194 -13.96 -9.79 2.90
CA VAL A 194 -14.34 -8.41 3.21
C VAL A 194 -13.10 -7.58 3.59
N MET A 195 -12.24 -8.08 4.48
CA MET A 195 -11.02 -7.37 4.87
C MET A 195 -10.06 -7.14 3.72
N MET A 196 -9.97 -8.06 2.76
CA MET A 196 -9.15 -7.90 1.55
C MET A 196 -9.74 -6.88 0.56
N LEU A 197 -11.07 -6.78 0.47
CA LEU A 197 -11.73 -5.88 -0.48
C LEU A 197 -11.79 -4.43 0.01
N ILE A 198 -11.90 -4.21 1.33
CA ILE A 198 -12.07 -2.88 1.93
C ILE A 198 -11.06 -1.85 1.39
N PRO A 199 -9.73 -2.08 1.41
CA PRO A 199 -8.78 -1.06 0.97
C PRO A 199 -8.95 -0.65 -0.49
N THR A 200 -9.16 -1.65 -1.35
CA THR A 200 -9.36 -1.44 -2.79
C THR A 200 -10.64 -0.64 -3.03
N LEU A 201 -11.74 -1.01 -2.38
CA LEU A 201 -13.02 -0.31 -2.51
C LEU A 201 -12.94 1.13 -1.99
N ILE A 202 -12.29 1.35 -0.84
CA ILE A 202 -12.08 2.70 -0.29
C ILE A 202 -11.30 3.55 -1.29
N TYR A 203 -10.18 3.05 -1.79
CA TYR A 203 -9.31 3.79 -2.71
C TYR A 203 -10.03 4.22 -4.00
N PHE A 204 -10.73 3.28 -4.64
CA PHE A 204 -11.46 3.59 -5.87
C PHE A 204 -12.71 4.44 -5.62
N SER A 205 -13.36 4.31 -4.45
CA SER A 205 -14.48 5.18 -4.09
C SER A 205 -14.05 6.63 -3.88
N MET A 206 -12.90 6.86 -3.22
CA MET A 206 -12.35 8.20 -3.02
C MET A 206 -11.95 8.84 -4.35
N SER A 207 -11.40 8.03 -5.26
CA SER A 207 -11.07 8.44 -6.63
C SER A 207 -12.32 8.78 -7.45
N ALA A 208 -13.44 8.08 -7.22
CA ALA A 208 -14.71 8.33 -7.90
C ALA A 208 -15.45 9.58 -7.35
N VAL A 209 -15.47 9.78 -6.02
CA VAL A 209 -16.09 10.96 -5.38
C VAL A 209 -15.45 12.26 -5.87
N ARG A 210 -14.16 12.23 -6.21
CA ARG A 210 -13.46 13.37 -6.81
C ARG A 210 -14.07 13.82 -8.14
N ARG A 211 -14.65 12.94 -8.95
CA ARG A 211 -15.28 13.31 -10.23
C ARG A 211 -16.57 14.13 -10.05
N MET A 212 -17.07 14.28 -8.82
CA MET A 212 -18.31 14.99 -8.49
C MET A 212 -18.08 16.34 -7.81
N LEU A 213 -16.83 16.72 -7.48
CA LEU A 213 -16.46 17.92 -6.70
C LEU A 213 -15.54 18.87 -7.48
#